data_AF-A0A7V8X0A5-F1
#
_entry.id   AF-A0A7V8X0A5-F1
#
_cell.length_a   1.000
_cell.length_b   1.000
_cell.length_c   1.000
_cell.angle_alpha   90.00
_cell.angle_beta   90.00
_cell.angle_gamma   90.00
#
_symmetry.space_group_name_H-M   'P 1'
#
loop_
_entity.id
_entity.type
_entity.pdbx_description
1 polymer ?
#
loop_
_entity_poly.entity_id
_entity_poly.type
_entity_poly.pdbx_seq_one_letter_code
_entity_poly.pdbx_strand_id
1 'polypeptide(L)'
;MGQTVNVVEKPSSNPGMVRFETNRTISGTGHDRFVAGETIEGNRPSDELARRIFARGGVAAVHINGGVVTVDLAKGYDSSGLADVIRGLYTFYAPSPDAIIAEAAVEAAPDEDKAAEAPV
;
A
#
# COMPACT_ATOMS: atom_id res chain seq x y z
N MET A 1 -3.54 11.86 -17.69
CA MET A 1 -3.12 11.82 -16.28
C MET A 1 -3.90 10.71 -15.59
N GLY A 2 -3.23 9.69 -15.06
CA GLY A 2 -3.90 8.60 -14.34
C GLY A 2 -4.62 9.13 -13.11
N GLN A 3 -5.90 8.81 -12.95
CA GLN A 3 -6.70 9.27 -11.81
C GLN A 3 -6.23 8.59 -10.52
N THR A 4 -5.89 9.37 -9.50
CA THR A 4 -5.49 8.90 -8.17
C THR A 4 -6.58 8.01 -7.55
N VAL A 5 -6.18 6.91 -6.94
CA VAL A 5 -7.09 6.04 -6.20
C VAL A 5 -7.44 6.71 -4.87
N ASN A 6 -8.70 7.12 -4.71
CA ASN A 6 -9.20 7.55 -3.41
C ASN A 6 -9.59 6.33 -2.58
N VAL A 7 -9.11 6.27 -1.33
CA VAL A 7 -9.41 5.22 -0.36
C VAL A 7 -10.00 5.87 0.88
N VAL A 8 -11.23 5.48 1.23
CA VAL A 8 -11.92 5.95 2.43
C VAL A 8 -12.02 4.81 3.43
N GLU A 9 -11.45 5.00 4.60
CA GLU A 9 -11.59 4.07 5.72
C GLU A 9 -12.92 4.33 6.43
N LYS A 10 -13.69 3.25 6.65
CA LYS A 10 -14.90 3.25 7.45
C LYS A 10 -14.77 2.27 8.61
N PRO A 11 -14.96 2.73 9.85
CA PRO A 11 -14.99 1.82 10.99
C PRO A 11 -16.17 0.85 10.84
N SER A 12 -15.93 -0.42 11.15
CA SER A 12 -17.00 -1.43 11.23
C SER A 12 -17.56 -1.48 12.64
N SER A 13 -18.82 -1.91 12.77
CA SER A 13 -19.43 -2.19 14.08
C SER A 13 -18.81 -3.41 14.78
N ASN A 14 -18.08 -4.26 14.05
CA ASN A 14 -17.36 -5.40 14.61
C ASN A 14 -15.93 -5.00 14.98
N PRO A 15 -15.54 -5.09 16.27
CA PRO A 15 -14.16 -4.88 16.69
C PRO A 15 -13.21 -5.81 15.93
N GLY A 16 -12.13 -5.26 15.37
CA GLY A 16 -11.16 -6.01 14.57
C GLY A 16 -11.46 -6.05 13.07
N MET A 17 -12.64 -5.60 12.62
CA MET A 17 -12.91 -5.44 11.18
C MET A 17 -12.82 -3.98 10.76
N VAL A 18 -12.16 -3.73 9.63
CA VAL A 18 -12.12 -2.40 9.01
C VAL A 18 -12.51 -2.52 7.55
N ARG A 19 -13.30 -1.55 7.07
CA ARG A 19 -13.75 -1.49 5.69
C ARG A 19 -13.08 -0.31 4.99
N PHE A 20 -12.58 -0.55 3.80
CA PHE A 20 -12.07 0.46 2.89
C PHE A 20 -12.94 0.50 1.65
N GLU A 21 -13.33 1.71 1.25
CA GLU A 21 -14.05 1.96 0.02
C GLU A 21 -13.16 2.72 -0.95
N THR A 22 -13.11 2.23 -2.19
CA THR A 22 -12.27 2.77 -3.27
C THR A 22 -13.12 3.23 -4.45
N ASN A 23 -12.69 4.30 -5.13
CA ASN A 23 -13.31 4.78 -6.37
C ASN A 23 -12.97 3.92 -7.61
N ARG A 24 -12.48 2.69 -7.40
CA ARG A 24 -12.03 1.75 -8.42
C ARG A 24 -12.50 0.36 -8.02
N THR A 25 -12.97 -0.41 -8.98
CA THR A 25 -13.26 -1.83 -8.79
C THR A 25 -11.97 -2.63 -8.87
N ILE A 26 -11.64 -3.32 -7.78
CA ILE A 26 -10.41 -4.12 -7.61
C ILE A 26 -10.69 -5.58 -7.97
N SER A 27 -11.83 -6.14 -7.53
CA SER A 27 -12.31 -7.44 -8.00
C SER A 27 -13.29 -7.30 -9.16
N GLY A 28 -13.45 -8.39 -9.91
CA GLY A 28 -14.44 -8.51 -10.99
C GLY A 28 -15.85 -8.75 -10.44
N THR A 29 -16.59 -9.67 -11.05
CA THR A 29 -17.97 -10.03 -10.66
C THR A 29 -18.08 -10.89 -9.40
N GLY A 30 -16.95 -11.29 -8.80
CA GLY A 30 -16.90 -12.23 -7.68
C GLY A 30 -16.55 -11.59 -6.33
N HIS A 31 -16.89 -12.32 -5.28
CA HIS A 31 -16.40 -12.10 -3.93
C HIS A 31 -15.08 -12.85 -3.78
N ASP A 32 -13.96 -12.12 -3.72
CA ASP A 32 -12.66 -12.73 -3.47
C ASP A 32 -12.39 -12.74 -1.96
N ARG A 33 -12.16 -13.91 -1.38
CA ARG A 33 -11.81 -14.09 0.03
C ARG A 33 -10.44 -14.74 0.13
N PHE A 34 -9.58 -14.14 0.93
CA PHE A 34 -8.24 -14.63 1.21
C PHE A 34 -8.03 -14.76 2.71
N VAL A 35 -7.31 -15.79 3.13
CA VAL A 35 -6.98 -16.07 4.53
C VAL A 35 -5.47 -16.08 4.70
N ALA A 36 -4.97 -15.52 5.81
CA ALA A 36 -3.55 -15.56 6.12
C ALA A 36 -3.05 -17.02 6.21
N GLY A 37 -1.95 -17.31 5.52
CA GLY A 37 -1.37 -18.65 5.44
C GLY A 37 -1.81 -19.49 4.22
N GLU A 38 -2.81 -19.02 3.46
CA GLU A 38 -3.17 -19.64 2.18
C GLU A 38 -2.28 -19.11 1.05
N THR A 39 -1.90 -19.99 0.11
CA THR A 39 -1.12 -19.58 -1.07
C THR A 39 -2.03 -18.92 -2.10
N ILE A 40 -1.68 -17.70 -2.49
CA ILE A 40 -2.40 -16.93 -3.50
C ILE A 40 -1.66 -17.07 -4.84
N GLU A 41 -2.13 -17.98 -5.69
CA GLU A 41 -1.50 -18.29 -6.99
C GLU A 41 -1.92 -17.36 -8.15
N GLY A 42 -3.03 -16.64 -7.98
CA GLY A 42 -3.56 -15.77 -9.03
C GLY A 42 -2.75 -14.48 -9.26
N ASN A 43 -2.93 -13.88 -10.44
CA ASN A 43 -2.27 -12.62 -10.81
C ASN A 43 -3.26 -11.48 -11.07
N ARG A 44 -4.47 -11.56 -10.51
CA ARG A 44 -5.46 -10.48 -10.59
C ARG A 44 -5.06 -9.34 -9.64
N PRO A 45 -5.55 -8.11 -9.85
CA PRO A 45 -5.32 -7.00 -8.92
C PRO A 45 -5.74 -7.32 -7.48
N SER A 46 -6.82 -8.09 -7.29
CA SER A 46 -7.25 -8.56 -5.97
C SER A 46 -6.24 -9.52 -5.32
N ASP A 47 -5.65 -10.42 -6.10
CA ASP A 47 -4.64 -11.38 -5.64
C ASP A 47 -3.33 -10.68 -5.24
N GLU A 48 -2.91 -9.67 -6.01
CA GLU A 48 -1.75 -8.85 -5.67
C GLU A 48 -1.99 -7.98 -4.43
N LEU A 49 -3.16 -7.34 -4.34
CA LEU A 49 -3.53 -6.53 -3.18
C LEU A 49 -3.54 -7.37 -1.90
N ALA A 50 -4.14 -8.56 -1.95
CA ALA A 50 -4.16 -9.48 -0.81
C ALA A 50 -2.74 -9.85 -0.37
N ARG A 51 -1.84 -10.18 -1.31
CA ARG A 51 -0.42 -10.45 -1.00
C ARG A 51 0.27 -9.27 -0.32
N ARG A 52 0.07 -8.04 -0.81
CA ARG A 52 0.64 -6.83 -0.20
C ARG A 52 0.11 -6.58 1.22
N ILE A 53 -1.19 -6.79 1.43
CA ILE A 53 -1.82 -6.65 2.76
C ILE A 53 -1.27 -7.70 3.74
N PHE A 54 -1.16 -8.97 3.32
CA PHE A 54 -0.58 -10.01 4.18
C PHE A 54 0.90 -9.80 4.44
N ALA A 55 1.66 -9.25 3.48
CA ALA A 55 3.08 -8.92 3.65
C ALA A 55 3.30 -7.81 4.70
N ARG A 56 2.38 -6.85 4.84
CA ARG A 56 2.39 -5.86 5.95
C ARG A 56 2.24 -6.54 7.31
N GLY A 57 1.46 -7.63 7.37
CA GLY A 57 1.20 -8.40 8.59
C GLY A 57 0.10 -7.81 9.48
N GLY A 58 -0.28 -8.57 10.52
CA GLY A 58 -1.34 -8.17 11.45
C GLY A 58 -2.77 -8.32 10.91
N VAL A 59 -2.94 -9.10 9.85
CA VAL A 59 -4.23 -9.35 9.18
C VAL A 59 -4.53 -10.84 9.19
N ALA A 60 -5.73 -11.23 9.61
CA ALA A 60 -6.21 -12.60 9.62
C ALA A 60 -6.87 -13.00 8.29
N ALA A 61 -7.67 -12.11 7.71
CA ALA A 61 -8.37 -12.36 6.44
C ALA A 61 -8.64 -11.06 5.68
N VAL A 62 -8.76 -11.18 4.36
CA VAL A 62 -9.11 -10.08 3.45
C VAL A 62 -10.26 -10.52 2.57
N HIS A 63 -11.28 -9.68 2.45
CA HIS A 63 -12.43 -9.91 1.58
C HIS A 63 -12.59 -8.70 0.65
N ILE A 64 -12.60 -8.95 -0.66
CA ILE A 64 -12.69 -7.93 -1.69
C ILE A 64 -13.97 -8.17 -2.49
N ASN A 65 -14.78 -7.11 -2.62
CA ASN A 65 -15.97 -7.10 -3.45
C ASN A 65 -16.06 -5.77 -4.22
N GLY A 66 -15.80 -5.81 -5.52
CA GLY A 66 -15.72 -4.64 -6.38
C GLY A 66 -14.68 -3.66 -5.84
N GLY A 67 -15.11 -2.47 -5.45
CA GLY A 67 -14.28 -1.43 -4.85
C GLY A 67 -14.30 -1.40 -3.32
N VAL A 68 -14.84 -2.43 -2.66
CA VAL A 68 -14.90 -2.52 -1.20
C VAL A 68 -13.93 -3.60 -0.72
N VAL A 69 -13.00 -3.21 0.15
CA VAL A 69 -12.01 -4.10 0.77
C VAL A 69 -12.32 -4.17 2.26
N THR A 70 -12.68 -5.35 2.75
CA THR A 70 -12.88 -5.61 4.17
C THR A 70 -11.69 -6.39 4.70
N VAL A 71 -11.05 -5.85 5.73
CA VAL A 71 -9.88 -6.45 6.37
C VAL A 71 -10.27 -6.89 7.77
N ASP A 72 -9.95 -8.14 8.09
CA ASP A 72 -10.05 -8.71 9.43
C ASP A 72 -8.67 -8.66 10.08
N LEU A 73 -8.52 -7.83 11.10
CA LEU A 73 -7.27 -7.58 11.81
C LEU A 73 -7.01 -8.70 12.83
N ALA A 74 -5.75 -9.11 12.91
CA ALA A 74 -5.32 -10.01 13.98
C ALA A 74 -5.45 -9.31 15.35
N LYS A 75 -5.61 -10.10 16.42
CA LYS A 75 -5.76 -9.57 17.78
C LYS A 75 -4.56 -8.69 18.15
N GLY A 76 -4.85 -7.45 18.55
CA GLY A 76 -3.84 -6.47 18.98
C GLY A 76 -3.21 -5.65 17.85
N TYR A 77 -3.68 -5.80 16.60
CA TYR A 77 -3.24 -4.99 15.47
C TYR A 77 -4.28 -3.94 15.07
N ASP A 78 -3.81 -2.88 14.42
CA ASP A 78 -4.62 -1.78 13.90
C ASP A 78 -4.65 -1.74 12.36
N SER A 79 -5.53 -0.90 11.82
CA SER A 79 -5.64 -0.64 10.38
C SER A 79 -4.60 0.33 9.82
N SER A 80 -3.64 0.77 10.65
CA SER A 80 -2.68 1.80 10.28
C SER A 80 -1.84 1.40 9.06
N GLY A 81 -1.77 2.28 8.05
CA GLY A 81 -1.03 2.06 6.81
C GLY A 81 -1.71 1.14 5.79
N LEU A 82 -2.84 0.49 6.11
CA LEU A 82 -3.57 -0.34 5.14
C LEU A 82 -4.14 0.48 3.99
N ALA A 83 -4.61 1.69 4.26
CA ALA A 83 -5.11 2.59 3.23
C ALA A 83 -4.02 2.94 2.19
N ASP A 84 -2.76 3.11 2.63
CA ASP A 84 -1.63 3.38 1.74
C ASP A 84 -1.27 2.19 0.87
N VAL A 85 -1.33 0.97 1.42
CA VAL A 85 -1.14 -0.26 0.64
C VAL A 85 -2.19 -0.38 -0.47
N ILE A 86 -3.46 -0.08 -0.16
CA ILE A 86 -4.55 -0.09 -1.16
C ILE A 86 -4.36 1.00 -2.21
N ARG A 87 -3.98 2.22 -1.81
CA ARG A 87 -3.64 3.32 -2.74
C ARG A 87 -2.51 2.91 -3.68
N GLY A 88 -1.47 2.29 -3.15
CA GLY A 88 -0.28 1.86 -3.87
C GLY A 88 -0.52 0.80 -4.95
N LEU A 89 -1.69 0.15 -4.99
CA LEU A 89 -2.01 -0.86 -6.01
C LEU A 89 -2.00 -0.30 -7.44
N TYR A 90 -2.50 0.92 -7.63
CA TYR A 90 -2.55 1.57 -8.95
C TYR A 90 -1.66 2.82 -9.04
N THR A 91 -0.78 3.04 -8.07
CA THR A 91 0.24 4.10 -8.16
C THR A 91 1.34 3.64 -9.11
N PHE A 92 1.35 4.22 -10.31
CA PHE A 92 2.34 3.90 -11.35
C PHE A 92 3.74 4.47 -11.06
N TYR A 93 3.85 5.44 -10.15
CA TYR A 93 5.12 6.03 -9.68
C TYR A 93 5.40 5.61 -8.23
N ALA A 94 5.50 4.31 -7.96
CA ALA A 94 6.28 3.91 -6.81
C ALA A 94 7.74 4.19 -7.19
N PRO A 95 8.52 4.96 -6.41
CA PRO A 95 9.94 5.08 -6.67
C PRO A 95 10.50 3.66 -6.66
N SER A 96 11.10 3.25 -7.78
CA SER A 96 11.89 2.02 -7.81
C SER A 96 12.89 2.07 -6.64
N PRO A 97 13.31 0.94 -6.07
CA PRO A 97 14.40 0.94 -5.08
C PRO A 97 15.61 1.76 -5.57
N ASP A 98 15.88 1.72 -6.88
CA ASP A 98 16.90 2.53 -7.54
C ASP A 98 16.65 4.05 -7.46
N ALA A 99 15.39 4.50 -7.48
CA ALA A 99 15.01 5.90 -7.31
C ALA A 99 15.16 6.38 -5.86
N ILE A 100 14.87 5.52 -4.88
CA ILE A 100 15.12 5.84 -3.45
C ILE A 100 16.62 5.91 -3.17
N ILE A 101 17.42 5.03 -3.78
CA ILE A 101 18.88 5.09 -3.70
C ILE A 101 19.41 6.37 -4.37
N ALA A 102 18.82 6.79 -5.50
CA ALA A 102 19.18 8.03 -6.19
C ALA A 102 18.85 9.28 -5.36
N GLU A 103 17.66 9.38 -4.75
CA GLU A 103 17.29 10.52 -3.91
C GLU A 103 18.10 10.56 -2.59
N ALA A 104 18.36 9.41 -1.96
CA ALA A 104 19.22 9.33 -0.77
C ALA A 104 20.68 9.72 -1.06
N ALA A 105 21.18 9.45 -2.27
CA ALA A 105 22.51 9.87 -2.70
C ALA A 105 22.60 11.38 -3.00
N VAL A 106 21.50 11.99 -3.48
CA VAL A 106 21.43 13.44 -3.70
C VAL A 106 21.37 14.20 -2.37
N GLU A 107 20.69 13.67 -1.36
CA GLU A 107 20.62 14.32 -0.03
C GLU A 107 21.90 14.11 0.82
N ALA A 108 22.73 13.11 0.47
CA ALA A 108 24.01 12.85 1.12
C ALA A 108 25.21 13.53 0.44
N ALA A 109 25.01 14.35 -0.59
CA ALA A 109 26.09 15.14 -1.17
C ALA A 109 26.50 16.23 -0.15
N PRO A 110 27.75 16.24 0.34
CA PRO A 110 28.21 17.31 1.20
C PRO A 110 28.29 18.61 0.38
N ASP A 111 27.80 19.71 0.95
CA ASP A 111 28.11 21.08 0.52
C ASP A 111 29.63 21.29 0.64
N GLU A 112 30.38 20.89 -0.39
CA GLU A 112 31.75 21.34 -0.60
C GLU A 112 31.74 22.48 -1.61
N ASP A 113 31.37 23.67 -1.16
CA ASP A 113 31.96 24.88 -1.72
C ASP A 113 32.09 26.00 -0.68
N LYS A 114 33.09 25.84 0.20
CA LYS A 114 33.65 26.95 0.95
C LYS A 114 35.15 26.76 1.14
N ALA A 115 35.92 27.24 0.16
CA ALA A 115 37.09 28.11 0.33
C ALA A 115 38.11 27.87 -0.77
N ALA A 116 38.31 28.87 -1.65
CA ALA A 116 39.55 29.65 -1.68
C ALA A 116 39.67 30.40 -3.02
N GLU A 117 39.50 31.73 -3.01
CA GLU A 117 40.33 32.58 -3.86
C GLU A 117 40.51 33.97 -3.23
N ALA A 118 41.62 34.12 -2.51
CA ALA A 118 42.48 35.30 -2.53
C ALA A 118 43.90 34.73 -2.76
N PRO A 119 44.73 35.29 -3.66
CA PRO A 119 45.32 36.64 -3.53
C PRO A 119 45.36 37.37 -4.90
N VAL A 120 45.80 38.61 -5.12
CA VAL A 120 46.88 39.48 -4.60
C VAL A 120 46.46 40.94 -4.82
#